data_AF-A0A523P695-F1
#
_entry.id   AF-A0A523P695-F1
#
_cell.length_a   1.000
_cell.length_b   1.000
_cell.length_c   1.000
_cell.angle_alpha   90.00
_cell.angle_beta   90.00
_cell.angle_gamma   90.00
#
_symmetry.space_group_name_H-M   'P 1'
#
loop_
_entity.id
_entity.type
_entity.pdbx_description
1 polymer ?
#
loop_
_entity_poly.entity_id
_entity_poly.type
_entity_poly.pdbx_seq_one_letter_code
_entity_poly.pdbx_strand_id
1 'polypeptide(L)'
;PAWVRHMENWLPRATSVVRYEVLKDKGYDVVERVLRDLGIANVDPAVLDKAVERSSFENTRAIESKFGRPDTAAFVDDFKFTRKGATGDWRNVFDAEDVHYARSQTEHLGLGELWTGQTDAVIPAASGQRKH
;
A
#
# COMPACT_ATOMS: atom_id res chain seq x y z
N PRO A 1 1.99 -8.89 17.32
CA PRO A 1 0.70 -8.19 17.07
C PRO A 1 -0.11 -8.88 15.95
N ALA A 2 -1.43 -8.69 15.87
CA ALA A 2 -2.27 -9.36 14.85
C ALA A 2 -1.85 -9.00 13.41
N TRP A 3 -1.50 -7.73 13.18
CA TRP A 3 -0.98 -7.27 11.88
C TRP A 3 0.36 -7.95 11.52
N VAL A 4 1.28 -8.10 12.48
CA VAL A 4 2.57 -8.79 12.25
C VAL A 4 2.34 -10.24 11.83
N ARG A 5 1.42 -10.96 12.51
CA ARG A 5 1.05 -12.33 12.13
C ARG A 5 0.44 -12.41 10.73
N HIS A 6 -0.33 -11.41 10.33
CA HIS A 6 -0.85 -11.31 8.97
C HIS A 6 0.31 -11.20 7.97
N MET A 7 1.26 -10.30 8.22
CA MET A 7 2.42 -10.11 7.35
C MET A 7 3.31 -11.36 7.28
N GLU A 8 3.60 -12.01 8.42
CA GLU A 8 4.35 -13.28 8.49
C GLU A 8 3.74 -14.37 7.59
N ASN A 9 2.42 -14.42 7.54
CA ASN A 9 1.69 -15.42 6.78
C ASN A 9 1.60 -15.07 5.29
N TRP A 10 1.44 -13.79 4.95
CA TRP A 10 1.19 -13.34 3.58
C TRP A 10 2.47 -13.03 2.79
N LEU A 11 3.49 -12.43 3.41
CA LEU A 11 4.72 -12.03 2.72
C LEU A 11 5.40 -13.19 1.96
N PRO A 12 5.55 -14.40 2.53
CA PRO A 12 6.20 -15.50 1.82
C PRO A 12 5.38 -16.04 0.64
N ARG A 13 4.09 -15.70 0.55
CA ARG A 13 3.16 -16.18 -0.48
C ARG A 13 2.78 -15.12 -1.51
N ALA A 14 3.19 -13.87 -1.27
CA ALA A 14 2.82 -12.76 -2.12
C ALA A 14 3.63 -12.80 -3.44
N THR A 15 2.94 -12.70 -4.57
CA THR A 15 3.57 -12.55 -5.89
C THR A 15 4.19 -11.17 -6.07
N SER A 16 3.52 -10.13 -5.55
CA SER A 16 4.02 -8.76 -5.55
C SER A 16 3.59 -8.07 -4.25
N VAL A 17 4.49 -7.27 -3.69
CA VAL A 17 4.23 -6.45 -2.50
C VAL A 17 4.44 -5.00 -2.87
N VAL A 18 3.41 -4.18 -2.65
CA VAL A 18 3.42 -2.76 -2.95
C VAL A 18 3.29 -1.97 -1.67
N ARG A 19 4.23 -1.04 -1.45
CA ARG A 19 4.13 -0.05 -0.39
C ARG A 19 3.21 1.08 -0.86
N TYR A 20 2.27 1.49 0.01
CA TYR A 20 1.34 2.57 -0.29
C TYR A 20 2.06 3.88 -0.62
N GLU A 21 3.17 4.16 0.07
CA GLU A 21 3.96 5.37 -0.15
C GLU A 21 4.58 5.40 -1.55
N VAL A 22 5.09 4.25 -2.00
CA VAL A 22 5.71 4.11 -3.32
C VAL A 22 4.64 4.21 -4.41
N LEU A 23 3.46 3.64 -4.17
CA LEU A 23 2.32 3.76 -5.10
C LEU A 23 1.89 5.23 -5.28
N LYS A 24 1.98 6.03 -4.21
CA LYS A 24 1.64 7.45 -4.28
C LYS A 24 2.66 8.24 -5.11
N ASP A 25 3.95 7.96 -4.96
CA ASP A 25 5.02 8.73 -5.59
C ASP A 25 5.35 8.22 -7.01
N LYS A 26 5.24 6.91 -7.24
CA LYS A 26 5.65 6.21 -8.47
C LYS A 26 4.54 5.31 -9.00
N GLY A 27 3.32 5.84 -9.08
CA GLY A 27 2.11 5.08 -9.41
C GLY A 27 2.21 4.31 -10.73
N TYR A 28 2.73 4.94 -11.78
CA TYR A 28 2.93 4.30 -13.09
C TYR A 28 3.85 3.07 -12.98
N ASP A 29 5.07 3.27 -12.46
CA ASP A 29 6.08 2.21 -12.33
C ASP A 29 5.58 1.04 -11.49
N VAL A 30 4.82 1.34 -10.43
CA VAL A 30 4.24 0.33 -9.54
C VAL A 30 3.16 -0.47 -10.26
N VAL A 31 2.24 0.19 -10.96
CA VAL A 31 1.16 -0.48 -11.70
C VAL A 31 1.74 -1.35 -12.82
N GLU A 32 2.70 -0.81 -13.59
CA GLU A 32 3.40 -1.57 -14.63
C GLU A 32 4.10 -2.81 -14.05
N ARG A 33 4.82 -2.65 -12.93
CA ARG A 33 5.51 -3.75 -12.24
C ARG A 33 4.53 -4.84 -11.80
N VAL A 34 3.42 -4.45 -11.15
CA VAL A 34 2.40 -5.40 -10.68
C VAL A 34 1.80 -6.18 -11.84
N LEU A 35 1.45 -5.51 -12.94
CA LEU A 35 0.90 -6.17 -14.13
C LEU A 35 1.89 -7.17 -14.71
N ARG A 36 3.18 -6.79 -14.81
CA ARG A 36 4.24 -7.70 -15.24
C ARG A 36 4.39 -8.90 -14.30
N ASP A 37 4.36 -8.70 -12.98
CA ASP A 37 4.44 -9.77 -11.99
C ASP A 37 3.26 -10.75 -12.11
N LEU A 38 2.09 -10.26 -12.54
CA LEU A 38 0.90 -11.05 -12.84
C LEU A 38 0.93 -11.72 -14.22
N GLY A 39 1.99 -11.52 -15.01
CA GLY A 39 2.14 -12.07 -16.35
C GLY A 39 1.44 -11.27 -17.46
N ILE A 40 0.98 -10.06 -17.16
CA ILE A 40 0.38 -9.14 -18.13
C ILE A 40 1.49 -8.20 -18.63
N ALA A 41 1.99 -8.49 -19.82
CA ALA A 41 3.06 -7.72 -20.47
C ALA A 41 2.52 -6.85 -21.63
N ASN A 42 3.33 -5.87 -22.06
CA ASN A 42 3.06 -5.01 -23.23
C ASN A 42 1.76 -4.21 -23.13
N VAL A 43 1.44 -3.71 -21.93
CA VAL A 43 0.31 -2.81 -21.73
C VAL A 43 0.63 -1.47 -22.39
N ASP A 44 -0.31 -0.93 -23.16
CA ASP A 44 -0.19 0.38 -23.76
C ASP A 44 0.08 1.46 -22.69
N PRO A 45 1.15 2.26 -22.81
CA PRO A 45 1.44 3.36 -21.88
C PRO A 45 0.24 4.27 -21.63
N ALA A 46 -0.57 4.56 -22.65
CA ALA A 46 -1.75 5.41 -22.51
C ALA A 46 -2.84 4.77 -21.63
N VAL A 47 -2.90 3.44 -21.54
CA VAL A 47 -3.79 2.70 -20.64
C VAL A 47 -3.26 2.79 -19.20
N LEU A 48 -1.96 2.66 -19.00
CA LEU A 48 -1.32 2.80 -17.69
C LEU A 48 -1.50 4.21 -17.13
N ASP A 49 -1.28 5.25 -17.93
CA ASP A 49 -1.49 6.65 -17.54
C ASP A 49 -2.93 6.89 -17.09
N LYS A 50 -3.91 6.42 -17.86
CA LYS A 50 -5.34 6.52 -17.50
C LYS A 50 -5.68 5.75 -16.22
N ALA A 51 -5.06 4.59 -16.01
CA ALA A 51 -5.29 3.81 -14.80
C ALA A 51 -4.78 4.55 -13.56
N VAL A 52 -3.58 5.13 -13.64
CA VAL A 52 -2.97 5.94 -12.58
C VAL A 52 -3.80 7.19 -12.31
N GLU A 53 -4.18 7.93 -13.35
CA GLU A 53 -5.02 9.13 -13.26
C GLU A 53 -6.34 8.83 -12.56
N ARG A 54 -7.07 7.80 -13.00
CA ARG A 54 -8.37 7.41 -12.44
C ARG A 54 -8.26 6.92 -10.99
N SER A 55 -7.13 6.32 -10.63
CA SER A 55 -6.88 5.79 -9.29
C SER A 55 -6.25 6.83 -8.35
N SER A 56 -6.06 8.07 -8.81
CA SER A 56 -5.58 9.16 -7.97
C SER A 56 -6.51 9.41 -6.78
N PHE A 57 -5.93 9.92 -5.70
CA PHE A 57 -6.66 10.19 -4.49
C PHE A 57 -7.77 11.22 -4.70
N GLU A 58 -7.48 12.24 -5.52
CA GLU A 58 -8.40 13.30 -5.90
C GLU A 58 -9.62 12.75 -6.64
N ASN A 59 -9.39 11.89 -7.66
CA ASN A 59 -10.47 11.27 -8.40
C ASN A 59 -11.29 10.30 -7.54
N THR A 60 -10.62 9.51 -6.70
CA THR A 60 -11.30 8.59 -5.77
C THR A 60 -12.19 9.35 -4.79
N ARG A 61 -11.68 10.45 -4.21
CA ARG A 61 -12.43 11.34 -3.32
C ARG A 61 -13.61 12.01 -4.04
N ALA A 62 -13.42 12.46 -5.28
CA ALA A 62 -14.49 13.06 -6.07
C ALA A 62 -15.61 12.06 -6.36
N ILE A 63 -15.28 10.82 -6.70
CA ILE A 63 -16.25 9.72 -6.92
C ILE A 63 -17.00 9.43 -5.62
N GLU A 64 -16.29 9.28 -4.50
CA GLU A 64 -16.87 9.03 -3.18
C GLU A 64 -17.83 10.16 -2.75
N SER A 65 -17.45 11.42 -2.98
CA SER A 65 -18.31 12.57 -2.69
C SER A 65 -19.55 12.64 -3.60
N LYS A 66 -19.45 12.16 -4.84
CA LYS A 66 -20.52 12.25 -5.84
C LYS A 66 -21.55 11.14 -5.71
N PHE A 67 -21.11 9.92 -5.42
CA PHE A 67 -21.96 8.73 -5.43
C PHE A 67 -22.22 8.15 -4.04
N GLY A 68 -21.58 8.70 -3.00
CA GLY A 68 -21.59 8.10 -1.67
C GLY A 68 -20.85 6.76 -1.66
N ARG A 69 -20.99 6.00 -0.57
CA ARG A 69 -20.40 4.66 -0.46
C ARG A 69 -21.48 3.58 -0.56
N PRO A 70 -21.17 2.43 -1.16
CA PRO A 70 -21.95 1.22 -0.92
C PRO A 70 -21.73 0.79 0.54
N ASP A 71 -22.83 0.55 1.25
CA ASP A 71 -22.89 0.01 2.62
C ASP A 71 -22.45 0.96 3.76
N THR A 72 -23.33 1.89 4.13
CA THR A 72 -23.14 2.84 5.24
C THR A 72 -23.41 2.23 6.62
N ALA A 73 -23.96 1.01 6.70
CA ALA A 73 -24.43 0.43 7.96
C ALA A 73 -23.30 -0.06 8.88
N ALA A 74 -22.08 -0.26 8.35
CA ALA A 74 -20.93 -0.80 9.09
C ALA A 74 -19.99 0.28 9.67
N PHE A 75 -20.26 1.57 9.45
CA PHE A 75 -19.36 2.65 9.82
C PHE A 75 -20.06 3.75 10.61
N VAL A 76 -19.31 4.40 11.50
CA VAL A 76 -19.78 5.54 12.29
C VAL A 76 -20.16 6.70 11.36
N ASP A 77 -21.21 7.44 11.72
CA ASP A 77 -21.59 8.68 11.02
C ASP A 77 -20.36 9.61 10.85
N ASP A 78 -20.24 10.25 9.69
CA ASP A 78 -19.09 11.07 9.24
C ASP A 78 -17.77 10.37 8.89
N PHE A 79 -17.71 9.02 8.89
CA PHE A 79 -16.51 8.31 8.45
C PHE A 79 -16.14 8.65 6.99
N LYS A 80 -14.92 9.14 6.74
CA LYS A 80 -14.33 9.39 5.41
C LYS A 80 -13.28 8.33 5.05
N PHE A 81 -13.50 7.52 4.01
CA PHE A 81 -12.51 6.52 3.55
C PHE A 81 -11.29 7.24 2.99
N THR A 82 -11.49 8.27 2.16
CA THR A 82 -10.42 9.19 1.73
C THR A 82 -10.14 10.29 2.76
N ARG A 83 -9.81 9.93 4.02
CA ARG A 83 -9.63 10.90 5.12
C ARG A 83 -8.53 11.94 4.88
N LYS A 84 -7.28 11.49 4.72
CA LYS A 84 -6.11 12.39 4.52
C LYS A 84 -5.25 12.03 3.29
N GLY A 85 -5.17 10.76 2.89
CA GLY A 85 -4.30 10.33 1.78
C GLY A 85 -2.82 10.69 1.97
N ALA A 86 -2.41 10.91 3.23
CA ALA A 86 -1.09 11.40 3.59
C ALA A 86 -0.28 10.30 4.26
N THR A 87 0.96 10.13 3.82
CA THR A 87 1.95 9.24 4.43
C THR A 87 2.47 9.87 5.72
N GLY A 88 2.72 9.05 6.75
CA GLY A 88 3.53 9.48 7.89
C GLY A 88 2.79 10.20 9.02
N ASP A 89 1.45 10.18 9.04
CA ASP A 89 0.64 10.76 10.13
C ASP A 89 0.93 10.10 11.50
N TRP A 90 1.54 8.92 11.51
CA TRP A 90 1.99 8.21 12.71
C TRP A 90 2.97 9.04 13.55
N ARG A 91 3.76 9.93 12.93
CA ARG A 91 4.71 10.81 13.65
C ARG A 91 4.03 11.82 14.57
N ASN A 92 2.76 12.10 14.31
CA ASN A 92 1.96 13.03 15.13
C ASN A 92 1.24 12.32 16.28
N VAL A 93 1.34 10.99 16.35
CA VAL A 93 0.56 10.15 17.28
C VAL A 93 1.46 9.31 18.18
N PHE A 94 2.55 8.76 17.65
CA PHE A 94 3.46 7.89 18.38
C PHE A 94 4.65 8.64 18.95
N ASP A 95 5.01 8.27 20.18
CA ASP A 95 6.26 8.70 20.79
C ASP A 95 7.44 7.78 20.39
N ALA A 96 8.62 8.04 20.95
CA ALA A 96 9.82 7.28 20.61
C ALA A 96 9.76 5.82 21.08
N GLU A 97 9.06 5.52 22.19
CA GLU A 97 8.95 4.17 22.73
C GLU A 97 7.99 3.33 21.86
N ASP A 98 6.87 3.92 21.45
CA ASP A 98 5.92 3.32 20.50
C ASP A 98 6.62 2.95 19.18
N VAL A 99 7.43 3.87 18.64
CA VAL A 99 8.17 3.65 17.39
C VAL A 99 9.20 2.55 17.55
N HIS A 100 9.93 2.54 18.66
CA HIS A 100 10.91 1.49 18.95
C HIS A 100 10.23 0.11 19.07
N TYR A 101 9.12 0.03 19.81
CA TYR A 101 8.32 -1.18 19.91
C TYR A 101 7.86 -1.65 18.53
N ALA A 102 7.21 -0.79 17.76
CA ALA A 102 6.70 -1.13 16.44
C ALA A 102 7.81 -1.60 15.47
N ARG A 103 8.98 -0.97 15.50
CA ARG A 103 10.15 -1.39 14.73
C ARG A 103 10.63 -2.78 15.14
N SER A 104 10.80 -3.05 16.44
CA SER A 104 11.24 -4.36 16.92
C SER A 104 10.31 -5.51 16.50
N GLN A 105 9.02 -5.23 16.35
CA GLN A 105 8.03 -6.21 15.92
C GLN A 105 8.02 -6.46 14.39
N THR A 106 8.75 -5.67 13.61
CA THR A 106 8.68 -5.68 12.14
C THR A 106 10.03 -5.86 11.45
N GLU A 107 11.12 -5.75 12.21
CA GLU A 107 12.49 -5.87 11.71
C GLU A 107 12.78 -7.23 11.08
N HIS A 108 12.32 -8.33 11.70
CA HIS A 108 12.50 -9.68 11.16
C HIS A 108 11.75 -9.94 9.85
N LEU A 109 10.79 -9.07 9.50
CA LEU A 109 10.05 -9.12 8.23
C LEU A 109 10.71 -8.27 7.13
N GLY A 110 11.84 -7.62 7.42
CA GLY A 110 12.44 -6.63 6.52
C GLY A 110 11.60 -5.36 6.38
N LEU A 111 10.69 -5.11 7.35
CA LEU A 111 9.76 -3.96 7.34
C LEU A 111 10.17 -2.87 8.34
N GLY A 112 11.36 -2.94 8.92
CA GLY A 112 11.84 -1.94 9.89
C GLY A 112 11.91 -0.52 9.33
N GLU A 113 12.13 -0.38 8.02
CA GLU A 113 12.20 0.92 7.32
C GLU A 113 10.84 1.62 7.19
N LEU A 114 9.72 0.95 7.48
CA LEU A 114 8.40 1.61 7.55
C LEU A 114 8.39 2.75 8.58
N TRP A 115 9.26 2.68 9.58
CA TRP A 115 9.35 3.60 10.71
C TRP A 115 10.47 4.63 10.58
N THR A 116 11.29 4.57 9.52
CA THR A 116 12.41 5.52 9.31
C THR A 116 12.00 6.75 8.49
N GLY A 117 10.86 6.67 7.80
CA GLY A 117 10.41 7.73 6.91
C GLY A 117 11.06 7.76 5.54
N GLN A 118 11.98 6.83 5.26
CA GLN A 118 12.52 6.63 3.93
C GLN A 118 11.59 5.73 3.10
N THR A 119 11.32 6.16 1.89
CA THR A 119 10.45 5.49 0.92
C THR A 119 11.28 4.78 -0.14
N ASP A 120 12.21 3.92 0.28
CA ASP A 120 12.84 3.04 -0.70
C ASP A 120 11.90 1.91 -1.14
N ALA A 121 11.88 1.73 -2.46
CA ALA A 121 10.75 1.22 -3.24
C ALA A 121 10.69 -0.31 -3.38
N VAL A 122 11.56 -1.03 -2.68
CA VAL A 122 11.82 -2.43 -3.00
C VAL A 122 11.76 -3.28 -1.74
N ILE A 123 10.58 -3.84 -1.48
CA ILE A 123 10.50 -5.09 -0.73
C ILE A 123 10.65 -6.18 -1.79
N PRO A 124 11.77 -6.92 -1.83
CA PRO A 124 11.91 -8.04 -2.75
C PRO A 124 10.78 -9.03 -2.45
N ALA A 125 9.97 -9.36 -3.46
CA ALA A 125 9.10 -10.53 -3.34
C ALA A 125 10.00 -11.73 -3.04
N ALA A 126 9.58 -12.58 -2.09
CA ALA A 126 10.31 -13.80 -1.81
C ALA A 126 10.44 -14.59 -3.12
N SER A 127 11.68 -14.88 -3.52
CA SER A 127 12.00 -15.75 -4.65
C SER A 127 11.64 -17.19 -4.28
N GLY A 128 10.35 -17.46 -4.12
CA GLY A 128 9.79 -18.79 -3.94
C GLY A 128 9.67 -19.43 -5.31
N GLN A 129 10.52 -20.42 -5.59
CA GLN A 129 10.42 -21.27 -6.77
C GLN A 129 8.97 -21.75 -6.95
N ARG A 130 8.33 -21.32 -8.04
CA ARG A 130 7.11 -21.96 -8.52
C ARG A 130 7.46 -23.40 -8.90
N LYS A 131 7.07 -24.37 -8.06
CA LYS A 131 6.93 -25.75 -8.53
C LYS A 131 5.69 -25.78 -9.43
N HIS A 132 5.94 -26.04 -10.71
CA HIS A 132 4.92 -26.38 -11.71
C HIS A 132 4.18 -27.65 -11.32
#